data_AF-A0A4Y2U2E2-F1
#
_entry.id   AF-A0A4Y2U2E2-F1
#
_cell.length_a   1.000
_cell.length_b   1.000
_cell.length_c   1.000
_cell.angle_alpha   90.00
_cell.angle_beta   90.00
_cell.angle_gamma   90.00
#
_symmetry.space_group_name_H-M   'P 1'
#
loop_
_entity.id
_entity.type
_entity.pdbx_description
1 polymer ?
#
loop_
_entity_poly.entity_id
_entity_poly.type
_entity_poly.pdbx_seq_one_letter_code
_entity_poly.pdbx_strand_id
1 'polypeptide(L)' 'MASCGRKRDPIWNYFEELPKVLGKTGVRARCIYCHNESQGHVARLKKHHDKCPKKAITAATESEECLNQ' A
#
# COMPACT_ATOMS: atom_id res chain seq x y z
N MET A 1 9.50 -9.94 26.43
CA MET A 1 10.42 -10.01 25.28
C MET A 1 10.23 -8.74 24.47
N ALA A 2 11.21 -7.84 24.46
CA ALA A 2 11.14 -6.61 23.69
C ALA A 2 11.23 -6.96 22.20
N SER A 3 10.09 -7.08 21.54
CA SER A 3 10.02 -7.18 20.09
C SER A 3 10.65 -5.90 19.55
N CYS A 4 11.89 -6.01 19.07
CA CYS A 4 12.58 -4.94 18.35
C CYS A 4 11.65 -4.47 17.25
N GLY A 5 10.93 -3.37 17.53
CA GLY A 5 9.99 -2.75 16.62
C GLY A 5 10.80 -2.21 15.47
N ARG A 6 11.04 -3.06 14.46
CA ARG A 6 11.66 -2.63 13.22
C ARG A 6 10.85 -1.43 12.75
N LYS A 7 11.49 -0.25 12.76
CA LYS A 7 10.88 0.99 12.31
C LYS A 7 10.35 0.71 10.91
N ARG A 8 9.02 0.66 10.77
CA ARG A 8 8.35 0.48 9.50
C ARG A 8 8.82 1.63 8.60
N ASP A 9 9.23 1.32 7.36
CA ASP A 9 9.73 2.35 6.44
C ASP A 9 8.67 3.46 6.31
N PRO A 10 9.05 4.75 6.33
CA PRO A 10 8.09 5.86 6.34
C PRO A 10 7.14 5.85 5.14
N ILE A 11 7.48 5.14 4.05
CA ILE A 11 6.57 4.95 2.93
C ILE A 11 5.22 4.37 3.37
N TRP A 12 5.20 3.52 4.40
CA TRP A 12 3.97 2.92 4.90
C TRP A 12 2.99 3.92 5.52
N ASN A 13 3.39 5.16 5.78
CA ASN A 13 2.44 6.21 6.17
C ASN A 13 1.46 6.55 5.04
N TYR A 14 1.78 6.19 3.80
CA TYR A 14 0.97 6.41 2.61
C TYR A 14 0.27 5.14 2.10
N PHE A 15 0.41 4.02 2.81
CA PHE A 15 -0.17 2.75 2.41
C PHE A 15 -0.74 2.00 3.62
N GLU A 16 -1.98 1.54 3.49
CA GLU A 16 -2.62 0.68 4.47
C GLU A 16 -2.13 -0.76 4.31
N GLU A 17 -1.66 -1.39 5.39
CA GLU A 17 -1.30 -2.81 5.38
C GLU A 17 -2.55 -3.66 5.39
N LEU A 18 -2.75 -4.44 4.32
CA LEU A 18 -3.89 -5.34 4.22
C LEU A 18 -3.61 -6.65 4.97
N PRO A 19 -4.64 -7.23 5.61
CA PRO A 19 -4.50 -8.50 6.31
C PRO A 19 -4.02 -9.59 5.35
N LYS A 20 -3.16 -10.47 5.86
CA LYS A 20 -2.71 -11.64 5.10
C LYS A 20 -3.90 -12.54 4.84
N VAL A 21 -4.28 -12.68 3.57
CA VAL A 21 -5.31 -13.63 3.16
C VAL A 21 -4.74 -15.04 3.33
N LEU A 22 -5.46 -15.90 4.05
CA LEU A 22 -5.13 -17.32 4.21
C LEU A 22 -4.91 -17.95 2.83
N GLY A 23 -3.74 -18.53 2.60
CA GLY A 23 -3.35 -19.13 1.33
C GLY A 23 -2.55 -18.24 0.37
N LYS A 24 -2.38 -16.93 0.64
CA LYS A 24 -1.48 -16.06 -0.13
C LYS A 24 -0.25 -15.68 0.69
N THR A 25 0.93 -16.00 0.16
CA THR A 25 2.21 -15.64 0.77
C THR A 25 2.55 -14.17 0.48
N GLY A 26 2.62 -13.36 1.53
CA GLY A 26 3.16 -12.00 1.45
C GLY A 26 2.30 -10.95 2.16
N VAL A 27 2.95 -9.86 2.56
CA VAL A 27 2.25 -8.66 3.04
C VAL A 27 1.72 -7.92 1.82
N ARG A 28 0.45 -7.49 1.85
CA ARG A 28 -0.15 -6.63 0.83
C ARG A 28 -0.37 -5.24 1.41
N ALA A 29 -0.31 -4.24 0.55
CA ALA A 29 -0.47 -2.85 0.94
C ALA A 29 -1.38 -2.14 -0.06
N ARG A 30 -2.33 -1.35 0.43
CA ARG A 30 -3.24 -0.53 -0.35
C ARG A 30 -2.80 0.92 -0.28
N CYS A 31 -2.57 1.55 -1.42
CA CYS A 31 -2.25 2.98 -1.44
C CYS A 31 -3.44 3.80 -0.96
N ILE A 32 -3.25 4.71 0.00
CA ILE A 32 -4.36 5.55 0.51
C ILE A 32 -4.84 6.56 -0.54
N TYR A 33 -4.01 6.86 -1.56
CA TYR A 33 -4.32 7.86 -2.56
C TYR A 33 -5.13 7.32 -3.74
N CYS A 34 -4.75 6.15 -4.24
CA CYS A 34 -5.40 5.55 -5.40
C CYS A 34 -6.21 4.30 -5.08
N HIS A 35 -6.18 3.85 -3.82
CA HIS A 35 -6.76 2.59 -3.34
C HIS A 35 -6.27 1.34 -4.10
N ASN A 36 -5.22 1.49 -4.91
CA ASN A 36 -4.66 0.37 -5.65
C ASN A 36 -3.86 -0.54 -4.72
N GLU A 37 -4.06 -1.84 -4.88
CA GLU A 37 -3.41 -2.88 -4.09
C GLU A 37 -2.07 -3.26 -4.70
N SER A 38 -1.04 -3.24 -3.87
CA SER A 38 0.31 -3.61 -4.25
C SER A 38 0.91 -4.58 -3.25
N GLN A 39 2.01 -5.23 -3.63
CA GLN A 39 2.76 -6.03 -2.66
C GLN A 39 3.42 -5.08 -1.66
N GLY A 40 3.37 -5.43 -0.36
CA GLY A 40 3.96 -4.71 0.76
C GLY A 40 5.49 -4.74 0.79
N HIS A 41 6.13 -4.75 -0.38
CA HIS A 41 7.55 -4.61 -0.53
C HIS A 41 7.89 -3.13 -0.68
N VAL A 42 8.71 -2.58 0.23
CA VAL A 42 9.04 -1.16 0.31
C VAL A 42 9.48 -0.57 -1.04
N ALA A 43 10.27 -1.32 -1.83
CA ALA A 43 10.69 -0.87 -3.16
C ALA A 43 9.51 -0.65 -4.13
N ARG A 44 8.47 -1.51 -4.08
CA ARG A 44 7.24 -1.34 -4.87
C ARG A 44 6.41 -0.17 -4.37
N LEU A 45 6.29 0.00 -3.05
CA LEU A 45 5.57 1.13 -2.46
C LEU A 45 6.22 2.46 -2.86
N LYS A 46 7.55 2.57 -2.79
CA LYS A 46 8.29 3.76 -3.22
C LYS A 46 8.08 4.07 -4.70
N LYS A 47 8.22 3.04 -5.57
CA LYS A 47 8.00 3.19 -7.01
C LYS A 47 6.56 3.58 -7.37
N HIS A 48 5.58 3.04 -6.64
CA HIS A 48 4.19 3.43 -6.80
C HIS A 48 3.97 4.87 -6.35
N HIS A 49 4.42 5.23 -5.15
CA HIS A 49 4.25 6.58 -4.59
C HIS A 49 4.82 7.67 -5.51
N ASP A 50 6.00 7.43 -6.08
CA ASP A 50 6.63 8.33 -7.06
C ASP A 50 5.77 8.55 -8.31
N LYS A 51 5.13 7.48 -8.80
CA LYS A 51 4.31 7.47 -10.03
C LYS A 51 2.81 7.54 -9.79
N CYS A 52 2.35 7.75 -8.55
CA CYS A 52 0.95 7.62 -8.20
C CYS A 52 0.16 8.75 -8.86
N PRO A 53 -0.75 8.47 -9.81
CA PRO A 53 -1.49 9.51 -10.52
C PRO A 53 -2.47 10.23 -9.58
N LYS A 54 -3.02 9.51 -8.60
CA LYS A 54 -3.99 10.07 -7.63
C LYS A 54 -3.34 10.77 -6.44
N LYS A 55 -2.00 10.78 -6.29
CA LYS A 55 -1.28 11.62 -5.29
C LYS A 55 -1.60 13.11 -5.47
N ALA A 56 -1.82 13.54 -6.71
CA ALA A 56 -2.21 14.92 -7.03
C ALA A 56 -3.71 15.18 -6.85
N ILE A 57 -4.51 14.12 -6.81
CA ILE A 57 -5.98 14.18 -6.89
C ILE A 57 -6.62 14.07 -5.52
N THR A 58 -5.98 13.53 -4.48
CA THR A 58 -6.57 13.38 -3.12
C THR A 58 -6.78 14.68 -2.33
N ALA A 59 -7.08 15.78 -3.01
CA ALA A 59 -8.00 16.81 -2.53
C ALA A 59 -9.46 16.55 -2.99
N ALA A 60 -9.69 15.59 -3.89
CA ALA A 60 -10.97 15.35 -4.55
C ALA A 60 -11.08 13.90 -5.04
N THR A 61 -12.05 13.18 -4.49
CA THR A 61 -12.75 12.04 -5.11
C THR A 61 -12.13 10.64 -5.04
N GLU A 62 -12.96 9.77 -4.47
CA GLU A 62 -12.82 8.36 -4.18
C GLU A 62 -12.97 7.49 -5.44
N SER A 63 -12.63 6.21 -5.27
CA SER A 63 -13.14 5.04 -6.02
C SER A 63 -12.37 4.50 -7.24
N GLU A 64 -12.63 3.20 -7.41
CA GLU A 64 -12.58 2.37 -8.63
C GLU A 64 -11.43 1.34 -8.73
N GLU A 65 -11.74 0.19 -8.12
CA GLU A 65 -11.62 -1.21 -8.59
C GLU A 65 -10.52 -1.61 -9.58
N CYS A 66 -9.76 -2.63 -9.18
CA CYS A 66 -9.24 -3.62 -10.13
C CYS A 66 -9.42 -5.03 -9.55
N LEU A 67 -10.66 -5.49 -9.59
CA LEU A 67 -10.97 -6.87 -9.96
C LEU A 67 -10.46 -7.09 -11.38
N ASN A 68 -9.62 -8.09 -11.64
CA ASN A 68 -9.95 -9.11 -12.63
C ASN A 68 -8.99 -10.30 -12.64
N GLN A 69 -9.61 -11.48 -12.62
CA GLN A 69 -9.16 -12.82 -13.04
C GLN A 69 -8.35 -13.65 -12.04
#